data_AF-A0A654CRB9-F1
#
_entry.id   AF-A0A654CRB9-F1
#
_cell.length_a   1.000
_cell.length_b   1.000
_cell.length_c   1.000
_cell.angle_alpha   90.00
_cell.angle_beta   90.00
_cell.angle_gamma   90.00
#
_symmetry.space_group_name_H-M   'P 1'
#
loop_
_entity.id
_entity.type
_entity.pdbx_description
1 polymer ?
#
loop_
_entity_poly.entity_id
_entity_poly.type
_entity_poly.pdbx_seq_one_letter_code
_entity_poly.pdbx_strand_id
1 'polypeptide(L)' 'MLRFRQMKTLRKFASVHANVHNHFSLERHLIDRQTYRERRSAALAEWQALVS' A
#
# COMPACT_ATOMS: atom_id res chain seq x y z
N MET A 1 -6.24 12.83 -5.98
CA MET A 1 -5.13 13.71 -6.42
C MET A 1 -5.57 15.14 -6.74
N LEU A 2 -6.78 15.38 -7.28
CA LEU A 2 -7.23 16.71 -7.73
C LEU A 2 -7.61 17.73 -6.63
N ARG A 3 -7.70 17.32 -5.36
CA ARG A 3 -8.11 18.20 -4.24
C ARG A 3 -6.93 18.86 -3.50
N PHE A 4 -5.70 18.62 -3.93
CA PHE A 4 -4.51 19.22 -3.32
C PHE A 4 -4.31 20.64 -3.86
N ARG A 5 -4.24 21.64 -2.97
CA ARG A 5 -3.99 23.04 -3.34
C ARG A 5 -2.62 23.27 -4.00
N GLN A 6 -1.63 22.43 -3.71
CA GLN A 6 -0.27 22.57 -4.24
C GLN A 6 0.28 21.23 -4.76
N MET A 7 1.01 21.30 -5.88
CA MET A 7 1.68 20.13 -6.48
C MET A 7 2.77 19.54 -5.57
N LYS A 8 3.47 20.36 -4.80
CA LYS A 8 4.50 19.91 -3.86
C LYS A 8 3.94 18.97 -2.80
N THR A 9 2.78 19.31 -2.23
CA THR A 9 2.09 18.48 -1.23
C THR A 9 1.51 17.22 -1.86
N LEU A 10 0.96 17.33 -3.08
CA LEU A 10 0.49 16.17 -3.83
C LEU A 10 1.60 15.16 -4.08
N ARG A 11 2.78 15.63 -4.51
CA ARG A 11 3.92 14.76 -4.84
C ARG A 11 4.42 14.00 -3.63
N LYS A 12 4.55 14.68 -2.47
CA LYS A 12 4.94 14.02 -1.21
C LYS A 12 3.92 12.99 -0.76
N PHE A 13 2.63 13.31 -0.85
CA PHE A 13 1.58 12.35 -0.51
C PHE A 13 1.58 11.16 -1.47
N ALA A 14 1.66 11.42 -2.77
CA ALA A 14 1.63 10.40 -3.81
C ALA A 14 2.79 9.41 -3.68
N SER A 15 4.01 9.86 -3.36
CA SER A 15 5.16 8.97 -3.20
C SER A 15 4.98 7.99 -2.04
N VAL A 16 4.45 8.45 -0.91
CA VAL A 16 4.16 7.58 0.25
C VAL A 16 2.98 6.67 -0.05
N HIS A 17 1.88 7.23 -0.57
CA HIS A 17 0.68 6.47 -0.92
C HIS A 17 0.97 5.36 -1.93
N ALA A 18 1.78 5.62 -2.96
CA ALA A 18 2.14 4.62 -3.96
C ALA A 18 2.91 3.45 -3.34
N ASN A 19 3.83 3.72 -2.40
CA ASN A 19 4.58 2.68 -1.71
C ASN A 19 3.65 1.76 -0.90
N VAL A 20 2.76 2.34 -0.08
CA VAL A 20 1.78 1.57 0.71
C VAL A 20 0.84 0.78 -0.21
N HIS A 21 0.29 1.40 -1.24
CA HIS A 21 -0.60 0.74 -2.19
C HIS A 21 0.08 -0.46 -2.87
N ASN A 22 1.32 -0.29 -3.32
CA ASN A 22 2.07 -1.33 -3.99
C ASN A 22 2.39 -2.50 -3.05
N HIS A 23 2.79 -2.22 -1.81
CA HIS A 23 3.07 -3.24 -0.79
C HIS A 23 1.85 -4.15 -0.53
N PHE A 24 0.64 -3.59 -0.49
CA PHE A 24 -0.60 -4.37 -0.27
C PHE A 24 -1.27 -4.90 -1.55
N SER A 25 -0.77 -4.55 -2.74
CA SER A 25 -1.30 -5.03 -4.02
C SER A 25 -1.00 -6.51 -4.25
N LEU A 26 0.16 -6.99 -3.76
CA LEU A 26 0.56 -8.40 -3.64
C LEU A 26 0.19 -9.27 -4.85
N GLU A 27 0.34 -8.72 -6.06
CA GLU A 27 0.04 -9.42 -7.31
C GLU A 27 -1.37 -10.03 -7.34
N ARG A 28 -2.36 -9.39 -6.70
CA ARG A 28 -3.74 -9.88 -6.51
C ARG A 28 -4.39 -10.54 -7.74
N HIS A 29 -4.00 -10.11 -8.94
CA HIS A 29 -4.56 -10.57 -10.21
C HIS A 29 -3.76 -11.71 -10.86
N LEU A 30 -2.58 -12.03 -10.35
CA LEU A 30 -1.68 -13.09 -10.84
C LEU A 30 -1.69 -14.32 -9.92
N ILE A 31 -2.12 -14.16 -8.67
CA ILE A 31 -2.19 -15.24 -7.68
C ILE A 31 -3.63 -15.56 -7.30
N ASP A 32 -3.85 -16.77 -6.79
CA ASP A 32 -5.16 -17.18 -6.30
C ASP A 32 -5.56 -16.41 -5.02
N ARG A 33 -6.85 -16.48 -4.70
CA ARG A 33 -7.43 -15.73 -3.58
C ARG A 33 -6.88 -16.15 -2.22
N GLN A 34 -6.56 -17.43 -2.02
CA GLN A 34 -6.07 -17.94 -0.74
C GLN A 34 -4.65 -17.42 -0.49
N THR A 35 -3.75 -17.62 -1.46
CA THR A 35 -2.38 -17.09 -1.40
C THR A 35 -2.36 -15.58 -1.19
N TYR A 36 -3.26 -14.84 -1.87
CA TYR A 36 -3.39 -13.40 -1.66
C TYR A 36 -3.76 -13.03 -0.22
N ARG A 37 -4.70 -13.74 0.41
CA ARG A 37 -5.14 -13.46 1.79
C ARG A 37 -4.03 -13.70 2.80
N GLU A 38 -3.26 -14.77 2.62
CA GLU A 38 -2.13 -15.10 3.49
C GLU A 38 -1.04 -14.03 3.41
N ARG A 39 -0.59 -13.69 2.19
CA ARG A 39 0.40 -12.64 1.97
C ARG A 39 -0.06 -11.29 2.52
N ARG A 40 -1.36 -10.95 2.34
CA ARG A 40 -1.93 -9.69 2.85
C ARG A 40 -1.94 -9.64 4.37
N SER A 41 -2.18 -10.77 5.03
CA SER A 41 -2.19 -10.87 6.49
C SER A 41 -0.77 -10.73 7.05
N ALA A 42 0.23 -11.35 6.41
CA ALA A 42 1.64 -11.19 6.77
C ALA A 42 2.11 -9.73 6.62
N ALA A 43 1.85 -9.11 5.46
CA ALA A 43 2.15 -7.69 5.22
C ALA A 43 1.51 -6.75 6.26
N LEU A 44 0.29 -7.06 6.72
CA LEU A 44 -0.37 -6.28 7.76
C LEU A 44 0.31 -6.43 9.12
N ALA A 45 0.74 -7.64 9.49
CA ALA A 45 1.45 -7.88 10.74
C ALA A 45 2.82 -7.16 10.76
N GLU A 46 3.56 -7.22 9.65
CA GLU A 46 4.80 -6.45 9.46
C GLU A 46 4.55 -4.94 9.61
N TRP A 47 3.50 -4.43 8.96
CA TRP A 47 3.14 -3.01 9.06
C TRP A 47 2.79 -2.61 10.50
N GLN A 48 2.02 -3.42 11.22
CA GLN A 48 1.68 -3.17 12.62
C GLN A 48 2.92 -3.12 13.51
N ALA A 49 3.90 -3.99 13.28
CA ALA A 49 5.16 -3.99 14.01
C ALA A 49 6.03 -2.75 13.74
N LEU A 50 5.90 -2.11 12.57
CA LEU A 50 6.63 -0.89 12.22
C LEU A 50 6.00 0.40 12.75
N VAL A 51 4.68 0.37 13.00
CA VAL A 51 3.91 1.53 13.46
C VAL A 51 3.69 1.54 14.98
N SER A 52 4.04 0.46 15.67
CA SER A 52 4.05 0.37 17.14
C SER A 52 5.28 1.03 17.74
#